data_AF-A0A7S2U2S2-F1
#
_entry.id   AF-A0A7S2U2S2-F1
#
_cell.length_a   1.000
_cell.length_b   1.000
_cell.length_c   1.000
_cell.angle_alpha   90.00
_cell.angle_beta   90.00
_cell.angle_gamma   90.00
#
_symmetry.space_group_name_H-M   'P 1'
#
loop_
_entity.id
_entity.type
_entity.pdbx_description
1 polymer ?
#
loop_
_entity_poly.entity_id
_entity_poly.type
_entity_poly.pdbx_seq_one_letter_code
_entity_poly.pdbx_strand_id
1 'polypeptide(L)'
;EWDTMLTILIDICQAMAYLHGQSYQMRRFDPTHMYLTEHWRIKIDIATCLPTTEEKKPTLWDSPETLKDPSMKSESTDVYALGLIIWQFLTRKSPYEENEMDENLKELVIGRKVPVDIPENVDPALVDLVEKCLGPPLGRGSFEQILAKLEKIKRIGPPEIVVDEKTAQLYVKTATVYAFKTADACQVEKEWGRQSGKDGCWIICNPQEDDLYLVDETTFGRNYKKLKSQEHQFRKVGAVWARQMDKPFALKTDSGVQYGITGDYVVRDAKVKKGDLWVVDKTTFHKIYRLADAALGDTIVPEPKSAHNTTL
;
A
#
# COMPACT_ATOMS: atom_id res chain seq x y z
N GLU A 1 -0.37 -8.17 -0.13
CA GLU A 1 -0.44 -6.99 -1.02
C GLU A 1 -1.89 -6.53 -1.11
N TRP A 2 -2.09 -5.20 -1.17
CA TRP A 2 -3.41 -4.55 -1.12
C TRP A 2 -4.29 -4.98 -2.29
N ASP A 3 -3.74 -4.94 -3.51
CA ASP A 3 -4.51 -5.23 -4.71
C ASP A 3 -4.98 -6.69 -4.76
N THR A 4 -4.07 -7.63 -4.48
CA THR A 4 -4.33 -9.07 -4.43
C THR A 4 -5.38 -9.42 -3.40
N MET A 5 -5.30 -8.82 -2.20
CA MET A 5 -6.31 -9.01 -1.15
C MET A 5 -7.70 -8.59 -1.64
N LEU A 6 -7.82 -7.40 -2.23
CA LEU A 6 -9.12 -6.92 -2.72
C LEU A 6 -9.62 -7.75 -3.91
N THR A 7 -8.75 -8.20 -4.80
CA THR A 7 -9.13 -9.13 -5.90
C THR A 7 -9.74 -10.40 -5.34
N ILE A 8 -9.09 -11.01 -4.35
CA ILE A 8 -9.57 -12.24 -3.71
C ILE A 8 -10.94 -12.01 -3.04
N LEU A 9 -11.08 -10.92 -2.28
CA LEU A 9 -12.35 -10.60 -1.60
C LEU A 9 -13.49 -10.30 -2.60
N ILE A 10 -13.17 -9.64 -3.72
CA ILE A 10 -14.13 -9.39 -4.81
C ILE A 10 -14.58 -10.70 -5.46
N ASP A 11 -13.65 -11.61 -5.78
CA ASP A 11 -13.97 -12.93 -6.34
C ASP A 11 -14.90 -13.71 -5.40
N ILE A 12 -14.61 -13.71 -4.10
CA ILE A 12 -15.45 -14.36 -3.08
C ILE A 12 -16.86 -13.75 -3.10
N CYS A 13 -16.97 -12.42 -3.07
CA CYS A 13 -18.27 -11.75 -3.03
C CYS A 13 -19.08 -11.95 -4.32
N GLN A 14 -18.42 -11.96 -5.49
CA GLN A 14 -19.05 -12.25 -6.78
C GLN A 14 -19.64 -13.65 -6.81
N ALA A 15 -18.88 -14.65 -6.37
CA ALA A 15 -19.34 -16.03 -6.31
C ALA A 15 -20.52 -16.20 -5.34
N MET A 16 -20.45 -15.59 -4.15
CA MET A 16 -21.52 -15.68 -3.15
C MET A 16 -22.79 -14.93 -3.56
N ALA A 17 -22.66 -13.73 -4.15
CA ALA A 17 -23.80 -13.00 -4.71
C ALA A 17 -24.51 -13.84 -5.79
N TYR A 18 -23.74 -14.50 -6.67
CA TYR A 18 -24.32 -15.42 -7.65
C TYR A 18 -25.08 -16.57 -7.00
N LEU A 19 -24.48 -17.26 -6.02
CA LEU A 19 -25.10 -18.40 -5.34
C LEU A 19 -26.41 -18.01 -4.64
N HIS A 20 -26.40 -16.92 -3.86
CA HIS A 20 -27.59 -16.42 -3.18
C HIS A 20 -28.66 -15.93 -4.17
N GLY A 21 -28.27 -15.29 -5.27
CA GLY A 21 -29.17 -14.92 -6.36
C GLY A 21 -29.83 -16.13 -7.04
N GLN A 22 -29.20 -17.30 -7.01
CA GLN A 22 -29.76 -18.58 -7.47
C GLN A 22 -30.48 -19.35 -6.35
N SER A 23 -30.67 -18.76 -5.17
CA SER A 23 -31.26 -19.39 -3.98
C SER A 23 -30.48 -20.60 -3.45
N TYR A 24 -29.18 -20.72 -3.78
CA TYR A 24 -28.31 -21.67 -3.12
C TYR A 24 -27.91 -21.15 -1.74
N GLN A 25 -27.93 -22.06 -0.75
CA GLN A 25 -27.51 -21.78 0.62
C GLN A 25 -26.30 -22.65 0.94
N MET A 26 -25.15 -22.02 1.17
CA MET A 26 -23.95 -22.75 1.57
C MET A 26 -24.11 -23.22 3.01
N ARG A 27 -24.02 -24.53 3.25
CA ARG A 27 -24.11 -25.07 4.61
C ARG A 27 -22.86 -24.73 5.43
N ARG A 28 -21.72 -24.51 4.75
CA ARG A 28 -20.43 -24.11 5.33
C ARG A 28 -19.71 -23.14 4.40
N PHE A 29 -19.41 -21.96 4.91
CA PHE A 29 -18.70 -20.90 4.20
C PHE A 29 -17.53 -20.45 5.08
N ASP A 30 -16.33 -20.92 4.74
CA ASP A 30 -15.08 -20.65 5.45
C ASP A 30 -13.87 -20.88 4.53
N PRO A 31 -12.65 -20.46 4.93
CA PRO A 31 -11.46 -20.58 4.08
C PRO A 31 -11.09 -22.01 3.63
N THR A 32 -11.54 -23.07 4.32
CA THR A 32 -11.23 -24.46 3.94
C THR A 32 -11.95 -24.90 2.66
N HIS A 33 -12.98 -24.16 2.26
CA HIS A 33 -13.75 -24.36 1.03
C HIS A 33 -13.43 -23.30 -0.04
N MET A 34 -12.29 -22.61 0.08
CA MET A 34 -11.82 -21.61 -0.87
C MET A 34 -10.46 -22.02 -1.44
N TYR A 35 -10.38 -22.17 -2.76
CA TYR A 35 -9.17 -22.58 -3.45
C TYR A 35 -8.58 -21.44 -4.26
N LEU A 36 -7.29 -21.18 -4.05
CA LEU A 36 -6.52 -20.20 -4.81
C LEU A 36 -5.94 -20.86 -6.07
N THR A 37 -6.14 -20.24 -7.23
CA THR A 37 -5.52 -20.67 -8.49
C THR A 37 -4.11 -20.11 -8.65
N GLU A 38 -3.35 -20.62 -9.63
CA GLU A 38 -2.04 -20.09 -10.01
C GLU A 38 -2.07 -18.61 -10.45
N HIS A 39 -3.24 -18.08 -10.81
CA HIS A 39 -3.45 -16.70 -11.22
C HIS A 39 -4.01 -15.82 -10.08
N TRP A 40 -3.87 -16.23 -8.82
CA TRP A 40 -4.38 -15.50 -7.66
C TRP A 40 -5.89 -15.22 -7.69
N ARG A 41 -6.66 -16.12 -8.32
CA ARG A 41 -8.14 -16.07 -8.34
C ARG A 41 -8.71 -17.08 -7.35
N ILE A 42 -9.85 -16.78 -6.74
CA ILE A 42 -10.54 -17.73 -5.85
C ILE A 42 -11.58 -18.55 -6.60
N LYS A 43 -11.68 -19.83 -6.25
CA LYS A 43 -12.81 -20.72 -6.56
C LYS A 43 -13.39 -21.25 -5.26
N ILE A 44 -14.73 -21.26 -5.16
CA ILE A 44 -15.44 -21.73 -3.96
C ILE A 44 -15.95 -23.16 -4.20
N ASP A 45 -15.74 -24.04 -3.22
CA ASP A 45 -16.32 -25.38 -3.20
C ASP A 45 -17.84 -25.34 -2.94
N ILE A 46 -18.61 -25.58 -3.98
CA ILE A 46 -20.07 -25.60 -3.91
C ILE A 46 -20.65 -26.92 -3.40
N ALA A 47 -19.84 -27.93 -3.08
CA ALA A 47 -20.33 -29.19 -2.52
C ALA A 47 -21.11 -28.97 -1.21
N THR A 48 -20.78 -27.90 -0.48
CA THR A 48 -21.48 -27.50 0.74
C THR A 48 -22.89 -26.95 0.51
N CYS A 49 -23.29 -26.68 -0.73
CA CYS A 49 -24.67 -26.34 -1.11
C CYS A 49 -25.57 -27.57 -1.24
N LEU A 50 -24.98 -28.77 -1.33
CA LEU A 50 -25.74 -30.00 -1.57
C LEU A 50 -26.34 -30.54 -0.26
N PRO A 51 -27.52 -31.20 -0.32
CA PRO A 51 -28.08 -31.88 0.83
C PRO A 51 -27.13 -32.97 1.34
N THR A 52 -27.01 -33.08 2.66
CA THR A 52 -26.25 -34.17 3.30
C THR A 52 -26.93 -34.57 4.61
N THR A 53 -26.82 -35.85 4.96
CA THR A 53 -27.28 -36.40 6.24
C THR A 53 -26.25 -36.23 7.35
N GLU A 54 -25.04 -35.76 7.03
CA GLU A 54 -23.99 -35.55 8.04
C GLU A 54 -24.33 -34.36 8.96
N GLU A 55 -24.24 -34.60 10.26
CA GLU A 55 -24.36 -33.55 11.27
C GLU A 55 -23.27 -32.49 11.07
N LYS A 56 -23.69 -31.23 10.93
CA LYS A 56 -22.77 -30.11 10.82
C LYS A 56 -22.20 -29.80 12.20
N LYS A 57 -20.90 -30.05 12.38
CA LYS A 57 -20.17 -29.56 13.55
C LYS A 57 -20.06 -28.02 13.48
N PRO A 58 -20.36 -27.30 14.58
CA PRO A 58 -20.13 -25.86 14.69
C PRO A 58 -18.68 -25.49 14.40
N THR A 59 -18.47 -24.35 13.76
CA THR A 59 -17.13 -23.79 13.53
C THR A 59 -17.04 -22.34 14.00
N LEU A 60 -15.81 -21.83 14.13
CA LEU A 60 -15.57 -20.44 14.52
C LEU A 60 -16.07 -19.40 13.51
N TRP A 61 -16.43 -19.86 12.30
CA TRP A 61 -16.98 -19.05 11.22
C TRP A 61 -18.51 -18.92 11.30
N ASP A 62 -19.17 -19.77 12.09
CA ASP A 62 -20.61 -19.74 12.23
C ASP A 62 -21.06 -18.50 13.03
N SER A 63 -22.08 -17.81 12.52
CA SER A 63 -22.67 -16.64 13.17
C SER A 63 -23.30 -16.99 14.53
N PRO A 64 -23.36 -16.03 15.49
CA PRO A 64 -23.96 -16.27 16.81
C PRO A 64 -25.39 -16.83 16.75
N GLU A 65 -26.20 -16.37 15.79
CA GLU A 65 -27.56 -16.87 15.59
C GLU A 65 -27.60 -18.28 15.00
N THR A 66 -26.67 -18.66 14.10
CA THR A 66 -26.56 -20.04 13.58
C THR A 66 -26.11 -21.00 14.68
N LEU A 67 -25.24 -20.55 15.59
CA LEU A 67 -24.78 -21.35 16.72
C LEU A 67 -25.89 -21.61 17.75
N LYS A 68 -26.81 -20.64 17.92
CA LYS A 68 -28.01 -20.77 18.76
C LYS A 68 -29.06 -21.67 18.11
N ASP A 69 -29.32 -21.45 16.82
CA ASP A 69 -30.30 -22.20 16.04
C ASP A 69 -29.77 -22.42 14.60
N PRO A 70 -29.36 -23.65 14.25
CA PRO A 70 -28.87 -23.98 12.92
C PRO A 70 -29.88 -23.69 11.78
N SER A 71 -31.18 -23.59 12.09
CA SER A 71 -32.22 -23.26 11.09
C SER A 71 -32.18 -21.80 10.64
N MET A 72 -31.49 -20.92 11.39
CA MET A 72 -31.33 -19.49 11.08
C MET A 72 -30.30 -19.22 9.97
N LYS A 73 -29.71 -20.27 9.38
CA LYS A 73 -28.77 -20.15 8.27
C LYS A 73 -29.42 -19.39 7.10
N SER A 74 -28.76 -18.35 6.65
CA SER A 74 -29.22 -17.44 5.59
C SER A 74 -28.03 -16.69 4.98
N GLU A 75 -28.25 -15.92 3.92
CA GLU A 75 -27.22 -15.03 3.35
C GLU A 75 -26.54 -14.16 4.43
N SER A 76 -27.31 -13.58 5.35
CA SER A 76 -26.76 -12.73 6.42
C SER A 76 -25.73 -13.46 7.30
N THR A 77 -25.88 -14.78 7.47
CA THR A 77 -24.94 -15.61 8.25
C THR A 77 -23.67 -15.93 7.45
N ASP A 78 -23.76 -16.02 6.13
CA ASP A 78 -22.58 -16.12 5.25
C ASP A 78 -21.82 -14.80 5.21
N VAL A 79 -22.53 -13.67 5.25
CA VAL A 79 -21.92 -12.34 5.38
C VAL A 79 -21.16 -12.18 6.71
N TYR A 80 -21.62 -12.77 7.81
CA TYR A 80 -20.86 -12.80 9.06
C TYR A 80 -19.51 -13.52 8.90
N ALA A 81 -19.53 -14.70 8.28
CA ALA A 81 -18.32 -15.44 7.98
C ALA A 81 -17.39 -14.67 7.02
N LEU A 82 -17.95 -13.95 6.02
CA LEU A 82 -17.17 -13.03 5.19
C LEU A 82 -16.48 -11.95 6.04
N GLY A 83 -17.16 -11.37 7.04
CA GLY A 83 -16.59 -10.41 7.96
C GLY A 83 -15.34 -10.94 8.68
N LEU A 84 -15.39 -12.19 9.15
CA LEU A 84 -14.23 -12.86 9.76
C LEU A 84 -13.11 -13.13 8.75
N ILE A 85 -13.45 -13.46 7.50
CA ILE A 85 -12.47 -13.67 6.43
C ILE A 85 -11.74 -12.36 6.11
N ILE A 86 -12.48 -11.26 5.92
CA ILE A 86 -11.88 -9.93 5.69
C ILE A 86 -11.00 -9.56 6.88
N TRP A 87 -11.48 -9.76 8.11
CA TRP A 87 -10.70 -9.54 9.31
C TRP A 87 -9.38 -10.34 9.30
N GLN A 88 -9.41 -11.62 8.96
CA GLN A 88 -8.23 -12.48 8.87
C GLN A 88 -7.22 -11.96 7.83
N PHE A 89 -7.68 -11.45 6.68
CA PHE A 89 -6.80 -10.82 5.69
C PHE A 89 -6.07 -9.59 6.25
N LEU A 90 -6.77 -8.80 7.07
CA LEU A 90 -6.27 -7.55 7.64
C LEU A 90 -5.32 -7.78 8.81
N THR A 91 -5.62 -8.74 9.68
CA THR A 91 -4.85 -9.01 10.90
C THR A 91 -3.77 -10.06 10.71
N ARG A 92 -3.89 -10.92 9.69
CA ARG A 92 -3.07 -12.13 9.47
C ARG A 92 -3.16 -13.15 10.60
N LYS A 93 -4.25 -13.12 11.38
CA LYS A 93 -4.51 -14.02 12.51
C LYS A 93 -5.69 -14.94 12.25
N SER A 94 -5.73 -16.08 12.93
CA SER A 94 -6.93 -16.92 12.98
C SER A 94 -7.98 -16.24 13.89
N PRO A 95 -9.27 -16.19 13.51
CA PRO A 95 -10.27 -15.66 14.43
C PRO A 95 -10.30 -16.56 15.67
N TYR A 96 -10.18 -15.95 16.84
CA TYR A 96 -10.11 -16.67 18.13
C TYR A 96 -8.91 -17.62 18.27
N GLU A 97 -7.76 -17.30 17.66
CA GLU A 97 -6.51 -18.09 17.70
C GLU A 97 -6.14 -18.59 19.12
N GLU A 98 -6.28 -17.74 20.14
CA GLU A 98 -5.98 -18.08 21.54
C GLU A 98 -6.99 -19.05 22.18
N ASN A 99 -8.10 -19.34 21.50
CA ASN A 99 -9.23 -20.13 21.97
C ASN A 99 -9.57 -21.31 21.03
N GLU A 100 -8.70 -21.66 20.07
CA GLU A 100 -8.97 -22.74 19.08
C GLU A 100 -9.24 -24.12 19.73
N MET A 101 -8.69 -24.36 20.93
CA MET A 101 -8.87 -25.62 21.68
C MET A 101 -9.97 -25.53 22.76
N ASP A 102 -10.73 -24.43 22.80
CA ASP A 102 -11.79 -24.26 23.78
C ASP A 102 -13.00 -25.14 23.40
N GLU A 103 -13.32 -26.13 24.24
CA GLU A 103 -14.49 -27.01 24.05
C GLU A 103 -15.81 -26.21 24.02
N ASN A 104 -15.80 -24.96 24.49
CA ASN A 104 -16.96 -24.08 24.58
C ASN A 104 -17.00 -22.97 23.51
N LEU A 105 -16.58 -23.30 22.27
CA LEU A 105 -16.62 -22.42 21.09
C LEU A 105 -17.97 -21.67 20.91
N LYS A 106 -19.10 -22.34 21.21
CA LYS A 106 -20.42 -21.70 21.12
C LYS A 106 -20.56 -20.54 22.11
N GLU A 107 -20.18 -20.75 23.37
CA GLU A 107 -20.22 -19.70 24.39
C GLU A 107 -19.24 -18.58 24.07
N LEU A 108 -18.06 -18.93 23.52
CA LEU A 108 -17.07 -17.94 23.08
C LEU A 108 -17.64 -16.99 22.02
N VAL A 109 -18.21 -17.53 20.94
CA VAL A 109 -18.72 -16.72 19.82
C VAL A 109 -20.02 -15.99 20.18
N ILE A 110 -20.89 -16.61 20.97
CA ILE A 110 -22.16 -15.99 21.40
C ILE A 110 -21.93 -14.91 22.46
N GLY A 111 -20.97 -15.13 23.37
CA GLY A 111 -20.72 -14.30 24.55
C GLY A 111 -19.68 -13.20 24.36
N ARG A 112 -18.79 -13.30 23.37
CA ARG A 112 -17.78 -12.27 23.09
C ARG A 112 -18.16 -11.39 21.91
N LYS A 113 -17.83 -10.11 22.04
CA LYS A 113 -17.75 -9.20 20.89
C LYS A 113 -16.60 -9.69 19.99
N VAL A 114 -16.84 -9.75 18.68
CA VAL A 114 -15.86 -10.22 17.68
C VAL A 114 -14.52 -9.48 17.88
N PRO A 115 -13.35 -10.15 17.76
CA PRO A 115 -12.05 -9.52 18.02
C PRO A 115 -11.86 -8.26 17.16
N VAL A 116 -11.85 -7.07 17.80
CA VAL A 116 -11.73 -5.77 17.12
C VAL A 116 -10.28 -5.28 17.06
N ASP A 117 -9.30 -6.18 17.21
CA ASP A 117 -7.88 -5.81 17.12
C ASP A 117 -7.43 -5.65 15.66
N ILE A 118 -8.16 -4.82 14.90
CA ILE A 118 -7.77 -4.41 13.56
C ILE A 118 -6.72 -3.31 13.70
N PRO A 119 -5.54 -3.43 13.06
CA PRO A 119 -4.52 -2.40 13.12
C PRO A 119 -5.04 -1.04 12.62
N GLU A 120 -4.67 0.04 13.32
CA GLU A 120 -5.12 1.40 12.97
C GLU A 120 -4.67 1.89 11.57
N ASN A 121 -3.71 1.21 10.94
CA ASN A 121 -3.23 1.52 9.59
C ASN A 121 -4.07 0.88 8.47
N VAL A 122 -5.11 0.13 8.83
CA VAL A 122 -6.07 -0.39 7.85
C VAL A 122 -6.97 0.74 7.36
N ASP A 123 -7.34 0.71 6.07
CA ASP A 123 -8.30 1.65 5.49
C ASP A 123 -9.61 1.65 6.30
N PRO A 124 -10.05 2.81 6.82
CA PRO A 124 -11.29 2.93 7.58
C PRO A 124 -12.52 2.37 6.87
N ALA A 125 -12.55 2.38 5.52
CA ALA A 125 -13.64 1.79 4.76
C ALA A 125 -13.68 0.25 4.86
N LEU A 126 -12.52 -0.41 4.99
CA LEU A 126 -12.45 -1.85 5.26
C LEU A 126 -12.80 -2.18 6.71
N VAL A 127 -12.40 -1.33 7.66
CA VAL A 127 -12.79 -1.47 9.07
C VAL A 127 -14.31 -1.39 9.22
N ASP A 128 -14.94 -0.34 8.68
CA ASP A 128 -16.40 -0.18 8.68
C ASP A 128 -17.12 -1.36 8.02
N LEU A 129 -16.53 -1.91 6.94
CA LEU A 129 -17.09 -3.08 6.27
C LEU A 129 -17.08 -4.32 7.19
N VAL A 130 -15.94 -4.59 7.84
CA VAL A 130 -15.80 -5.70 8.79
C VAL A 130 -16.78 -5.55 9.95
N GLU A 131 -16.85 -4.36 10.57
CA GLU A 131 -17.76 -4.09 11.68
C GLU A 131 -19.23 -4.29 11.30
N LYS A 132 -19.62 -3.87 10.08
CA LYS A 132 -20.98 -4.11 9.57
C LYS A 132 -21.27 -5.59 9.35
N CYS A 133 -20.35 -6.32 8.71
CA CYS A 133 -20.52 -7.76 8.47
C CYS A 133 -20.65 -8.55 9.80
N LEU A 134 -19.94 -8.12 10.84
CA LEU A 134 -19.92 -8.75 12.16
C LEU A 134 -21.03 -8.24 13.10
N GLY A 135 -21.83 -7.28 12.65
CA GLY A 135 -22.92 -6.68 13.41
C GLY A 135 -24.21 -7.53 13.44
N PRO A 136 -25.33 -6.91 13.87
CA PRO A 136 -26.65 -7.56 13.87
C PRO A 136 -27.07 -8.00 12.46
N PRO A 137 -27.76 -9.16 12.30
CA PRO A 137 -28.05 -9.76 10.98
C PRO A 137 -28.69 -8.80 9.98
N LEU A 138 -29.66 -7.99 10.42
CA LEU A 138 -30.39 -7.04 9.59
C LEU A 138 -29.50 -5.90 9.04
N GLY A 139 -28.40 -5.58 9.71
CA GLY A 139 -27.51 -4.47 9.37
C GLY A 139 -26.31 -4.85 8.51
N ARG A 140 -26.08 -6.14 8.23
CA ARG A 140 -24.87 -6.63 7.56
C ARG A 140 -24.80 -6.27 6.07
N GLY A 141 -25.95 -6.14 5.41
CA GLY A 141 -26.06 -5.96 3.97
C GLY A 141 -25.95 -7.26 3.18
N SER A 142 -26.18 -7.20 1.87
CA SER A 142 -26.05 -8.36 0.95
C SER A 142 -24.66 -8.47 0.33
N PHE A 143 -24.33 -9.62 -0.27
CA PHE A 143 -23.07 -9.77 -0.99
C PHE A 143 -22.93 -8.80 -2.17
N GLU A 144 -24.01 -8.43 -2.87
CA GLU A 144 -23.97 -7.43 -3.94
C GLU A 144 -23.58 -6.04 -3.40
N GLN A 145 -24.12 -5.66 -2.24
CA GLN A 145 -23.81 -4.38 -1.60
C GLN A 145 -22.36 -4.33 -1.13
N ILE A 146 -21.85 -5.44 -0.60
CA ILE A 146 -20.46 -5.57 -0.14
C ILE A 146 -19.50 -5.59 -1.33
N LEU A 147 -19.83 -6.30 -2.39
CA LEU A 147 -19.08 -6.32 -3.64
C LEU A 147 -18.90 -4.90 -4.20
N ALA A 148 -19.98 -4.14 -4.32
CA ALA A 148 -19.93 -2.76 -4.81
C ALA A 148 -19.03 -1.86 -3.94
N LYS A 149 -19.00 -2.08 -2.62
CA LYS A 149 -18.09 -1.37 -1.71
C LYS A 149 -16.63 -1.77 -1.94
N LEU A 150 -16.33 -3.05 -2.06
CA LEU A 150 -14.97 -3.55 -2.31
C LEU A 150 -14.43 -3.07 -3.66
N GLU A 151 -15.24 -3.09 -4.71
CA GLU A 151 -14.87 -2.55 -6.02
C GLU A 151 -14.59 -1.05 -5.95
N LYS A 152 -15.39 -0.30 -5.18
CA LYS A 152 -15.16 1.12 -4.94
C LYS A 152 -13.84 1.35 -4.20
N ILE A 153 -13.55 0.58 -3.15
CA ILE A 153 -12.28 0.65 -2.39
C ILE A 153 -11.10 0.35 -3.32
N LYS A 154 -11.17 -0.74 -4.11
CA LYS A 154 -10.12 -1.11 -5.06
C LYS A 154 -9.87 -0.02 -6.10
N ARG A 155 -10.93 0.62 -6.62
CA ARG A 155 -10.83 1.72 -7.59
C ARG A 155 -10.21 2.99 -6.99
N ILE A 156 -10.56 3.33 -5.75
CA ILE A 156 -9.98 4.48 -5.05
C ILE A 156 -8.49 4.23 -4.77
N GLY A 157 -8.14 3.02 -4.36
CA GLY A 157 -6.79 2.64 -3.96
C GLY A 157 -6.56 2.81 -2.46
N PRO A 158 -5.33 2.59 -1.97
CA PRO A 158 -5.02 2.74 -0.55
C PRO A 158 -5.22 4.18 -0.07
N PRO A 159 -5.37 4.40 1.25
CA PRO A 159 -5.49 5.74 1.83
C PRO A 159 -4.36 6.68 1.41
N GLU A 160 -4.69 7.95 1.18
CA GLU A 160 -3.71 8.96 0.78
C GLU A 160 -2.70 9.21 1.90
N ILE A 161 -1.40 9.14 1.57
CA ILE A 161 -0.32 9.45 2.49
C ILE A 161 0.11 10.89 2.27
N VAL A 162 -0.11 11.73 3.28
CA VAL A 162 0.31 13.15 3.24
C VAL A 162 1.76 13.28 3.70
N VAL A 163 2.59 13.89 2.85
CA VAL A 163 4.00 14.22 3.11
C VAL A 163 4.21 15.73 2.93
N ASP A 164 4.15 16.49 4.02
CA ASP A 164 4.31 17.95 4.04
C ASP A 164 5.12 18.45 5.25
N GLU A 165 5.25 19.77 5.38
CA GLU A 165 5.99 20.43 6.48
C GLU A 165 5.50 20.04 7.89
N LYS A 166 4.27 19.52 8.03
CA LYS A 166 3.67 19.11 9.32
C LYS A 166 3.83 17.62 9.57
N THR A 167 3.80 16.81 8.52
CA THR A 167 3.82 15.34 8.63
C THR A 167 5.19 14.72 8.35
N ALA A 168 6.12 15.49 7.79
CA ALA A 168 7.42 15.03 7.33
C ALA A 168 8.56 15.94 7.84
N GLN A 169 9.78 15.44 7.75
CA GLN A 169 10.99 16.21 8.04
C GLN A 169 11.73 16.52 6.73
N LEU A 170 12.50 17.60 6.73
CA LEU A 170 13.31 17.98 5.58
C LEU A 170 14.64 17.22 5.62
N TYR A 171 14.96 16.53 4.54
CA TYR A 171 16.23 15.83 4.34
C TYR A 171 16.95 16.38 3.11
N VAL A 172 18.27 16.29 3.11
CA VAL A 172 19.12 16.65 1.97
C VAL A 172 19.93 15.46 1.50
N LYS A 173 20.18 15.40 0.19
CA LYS A 173 21.04 14.38 -0.41
C LYS A 173 22.47 14.48 0.12
N THR A 174 23.06 13.33 0.42
CA THR A 174 24.45 13.19 0.89
C THR A 174 25.42 12.79 -0.21
N ALA A 175 24.91 12.46 -1.40
CA ALA A 175 25.71 11.94 -2.51
C ALA A 175 26.82 12.93 -2.91
N THR A 176 28.06 12.46 -2.76
CA THR A 176 29.23 13.07 -3.39
C THR A 176 29.39 12.46 -4.76
N VAL A 177 29.37 13.31 -5.77
CA VAL A 177 29.61 12.94 -7.17
C VAL A 177 30.92 13.54 -7.65
N TYR A 178 31.48 12.95 -8.69
CA TYR A 178 32.51 13.58 -9.49
C TYR A 178 31.87 14.26 -10.69
N ALA A 179 32.29 15.48 -11.00
CA ALA A 179 31.76 16.21 -12.14
C ALA A 179 32.84 16.87 -12.97
N PHE A 180 32.71 16.71 -14.29
CA PHE A 180 33.66 17.19 -15.29
C PHE A 180 32.92 17.99 -16.35
N LYS A 181 33.34 19.24 -16.56
CA LYS A 181 32.78 20.10 -17.62
C LYS A 181 33.39 19.72 -18.96
N THR A 182 32.56 19.54 -19.98
CA THR A 182 33.02 19.21 -21.34
C THR A 182 33.33 20.48 -22.12
N ALA A 183 34.37 20.42 -22.95
CA ALA A 183 34.65 21.48 -23.92
C ALA A 183 33.71 21.35 -25.13
N ASP A 184 33.52 20.11 -25.60
CA ASP A 184 32.72 19.78 -26.77
C ASP A 184 31.44 19.04 -26.40
N ALA A 185 30.51 18.95 -27.35
CA ALA A 185 29.34 18.09 -27.26
C ALA A 185 29.77 16.63 -27.10
N CYS A 186 29.07 15.88 -26.25
CA CYS A 186 29.40 14.49 -25.96
C CYS A 186 28.15 13.62 -25.83
N GLN A 187 28.37 12.31 -25.80
CA GLN A 187 27.32 11.32 -25.61
C GLN A 187 27.71 10.35 -24.52
N VAL A 188 26.73 9.94 -23.73
CA VAL A 188 26.85 8.85 -22.75
C VAL A 188 25.90 7.75 -23.17
N GLU A 189 26.43 6.55 -23.29
CA GLU A 189 25.68 5.35 -23.67
C GLU A 189 25.60 4.41 -22.47
N LYS A 190 24.37 3.98 -22.16
CA LYS A 190 24.05 3.03 -21.09
C LYS A 190 23.31 1.84 -21.68
N GLU A 191 23.24 0.76 -20.93
CA GLU A 191 22.52 -0.45 -21.32
C GLU A 191 21.05 -0.20 -21.66
N TRP A 192 20.43 0.81 -21.04
CA TRP A 192 19.03 1.19 -21.23
C TRP A 192 18.82 2.45 -22.08
N GLY A 193 19.86 3.01 -22.71
CA GLY A 193 19.69 4.11 -23.66
C GLY A 193 20.88 5.06 -23.81
N ARG A 194 20.73 6.01 -24.74
CA ARG A 194 21.76 7.00 -25.07
C ARG A 194 21.31 8.41 -24.69
N GLN A 195 22.20 9.16 -24.05
CA GLN A 195 22.01 10.57 -23.72
C GLN A 195 23.02 11.42 -24.51
N SER A 196 22.58 12.57 -25.05
CA SER A 196 23.45 13.54 -25.74
C SER A 196 23.49 14.85 -24.97
N GLY A 197 24.67 15.46 -24.87
CA GLY A 197 24.91 16.76 -24.26
C GLY A 197 25.56 17.73 -25.24
N LYS A 198 25.29 19.02 -25.07
CA LYS A 198 25.89 20.11 -25.87
C LYS A 198 27.31 20.44 -25.35
N ASP A 199 28.00 21.33 -26.06
CA ASP A 199 29.21 21.96 -25.53
C ASP A 199 28.95 22.60 -24.15
N GLY A 200 29.96 22.56 -23.27
CA GLY A 200 29.86 23.11 -21.93
C GLY A 200 28.95 22.34 -20.96
N CYS A 201 28.47 21.15 -21.31
CA CYS A 201 27.70 20.31 -20.38
C CYS A 201 28.61 19.64 -19.33
N TRP A 202 27.99 19.02 -18.32
CA TRP A 202 28.69 18.34 -17.24
C TRP A 202 28.45 16.83 -17.31
N ILE A 203 29.54 16.06 -17.24
CA ILE A 203 29.52 14.63 -16.99
C ILE A 203 29.49 14.42 -15.48
N ILE A 204 28.49 13.71 -14.97
CA ILE A 204 28.33 13.37 -13.56
C ILE A 204 28.59 11.89 -13.35
N CYS A 205 29.57 11.56 -12.50
CA CYS A 205 29.81 10.20 -12.04
C CYS A 205 29.34 10.09 -10.59
N ASN A 206 28.30 9.28 -10.34
CA ASN A 206 27.79 9.00 -9.00
C ASN A 206 28.23 7.59 -8.54
N PRO A 207 29.35 7.46 -7.80
CA PRO A 207 29.85 6.15 -7.38
C PRO A 207 28.93 5.44 -6.37
N GLN A 208 28.01 6.16 -5.72
CA GLN A 208 27.06 5.56 -4.76
C GLN A 208 25.90 4.85 -5.46
N GLU A 209 25.56 5.27 -6.68
CA GLU A 209 24.45 4.73 -7.48
C GLU A 209 24.97 3.98 -8.72
N ASP A 210 26.30 3.84 -8.86
CA ASP A 210 27.00 3.31 -10.05
C ASP A 210 26.48 3.93 -11.37
N ASP A 211 26.28 5.25 -11.37
CA ASP A 211 25.59 5.96 -12.46
C ASP A 211 26.47 7.04 -13.10
N LEU A 212 26.38 7.17 -14.42
CA LEU A 212 27.10 8.16 -15.24
C LEU A 212 26.12 8.91 -16.14
N TYR A 213 25.95 10.23 -16.02
CA TYR A 213 24.96 10.96 -16.84
C TYR A 213 25.39 12.37 -17.19
N LEU A 214 24.75 12.95 -18.20
CA LEU A 214 24.98 14.32 -18.65
C LEU A 214 23.97 15.28 -18.04
N VAL A 215 24.44 16.47 -17.68
CA VAL A 215 23.63 17.55 -17.12
C VAL A 215 24.05 18.88 -17.77
N ASP A 216 23.09 19.74 -18.14
CA ASP A 216 23.40 21.08 -18.66
C ASP A 216 23.94 22.01 -17.55
N GLU A 217 24.64 23.08 -17.93
CA GLU A 217 25.23 24.07 -17.00
C GLU A 217 24.21 24.61 -15.98
N THR A 218 22.99 24.88 -16.42
CA THR A 218 21.95 25.48 -15.57
C THR A 218 21.47 24.48 -14.52
N THR A 219 21.27 23.23 -14.92
CA THR A 219 20.89 22.14 -14.00
C THR A 219 22.04 21.79 -13.06
N PHE A 220 23.29 21.85 -13.53
CA PHE A 220 24.46 21.61 -12.71
C PHE A 220 24.60 22.67 -11.60
N GLY A 221 24.59 23.96 -11.95
CA GLY A 221 24.71 25.05 -10.98
C GLY A 221 23.59 25.08 -9.93
N ARG A 222 22.40 24.55 -10.27
CA ARG A 222 21.25 24.46 -9.34
C ARG A 222 21.36 23.31 -8.36
N ASN A 223 21.88 22.17 -8.81
CA ASN A 223 21.76 20.90 -8.07
C ASN A 223 23.10 20.37 -7.56
N TYR A 224 24.21 21.07 -7.75
CA TYR A 224 25.53 20.61 -7.31
C TYR A 224 26.32 21.76 -6.67
N LYS A 225 26.90 21.50 -5.49
CA LYS A 225 27.79 22.44 -4.80
C LYS A 225 29.18 21.84 -4.71
N LYS A 226 30.18 22.59 -5.19
CA LYS A 226 31.59 22.18 -5.14
C LYS A 226 32.04 21.99 -3.69
N LEU A 227 32.70 20.88 -3.38
CA LEU A 227 33.30 20.64 -2.08
C LEU A 227 34.65 21.35 -1.99
N LYS A 228 34.92 22.02 -0.87
CA LYS A 228 36.13 22.86 -0.69
C LYS A 228 37.44 22.06 -0.73
N SER A 229 37.38 20.73 -0.56
CA SER A 229 38.54 19.89 -0.25
C SER A 229 39.13 19.10 -1.42
N GLN A 230 38.44 18.92 -2.56
CA GLN A 230 38.95 18.11 -3.68
C GLN A 230 38.52 18.61 -5.07
N GLU A 231 39.42 18.51 -6.03
CA GLU A 231 39.17 18.81 -7.45
C GLU A 231 38.09 17.87 -8.01
N HIS A 232 37.17 18.39 -8.82
CA HIS A 232 36.05 17.65 -9.41
C HIS A 232 35.00 17.02 -8.47
N GLN A 233 35.07 17.19 -7.15
CA GLN A 233 34.03 16.67 -6.24
C GLN A 233 32.94 17.69 -5.93
N PHE A 234 31.70 17.22 -6.05
CA PHE A 234 30.50 18.02 -5.82
C PHE A 234 29.50 17.24 -4.96
N ARG A 235 28.78 17.96 -4.10
CA ARG A 235 27.64 17.42 -3.36
C ARG A 235 26.37 17.69 -4.14
N LYS A 236 25.55 16.66 -4.38
CA LYS A 236 24.21 16.82 -4.96
C LYS A 236 23.31 17.55 -3.96
N VAL A 237 22.76 18.69 -4.36
CA VAL A 237 21.91 19.58 -3.58
C VAL A 237 20.47 19.34 -4.00
N GLY A 238 19.87 18.29 -3.45
CA GLY A 238 18.44 18.02 -3.53
C GLY A 238 17.89 17.90 -2.13
N ALA A 239 16.78 18.60 -1.85
CA ALA A 239 16.06 18.47 -0.60
C ALA A 239 14.77 17.70 -0.85
N VAL A 240 14.39 16.85 0.10
CA VAL A 240 13.15 16.07 0.06
C VAL A 240 12.42 16.20 1.39
N TRP A 241 11.09 16.24 1.32
CA TRP A 241 10.28 15.95 2.49
C TRP A 241 10.17 14.44 2.61
N ALA A 242 10.51 13.90 3.78
CA ALA A 242 10.40 12.47 4.03
C ALA A 242 9.68 12.21 5.35
N ARG A 243 8.71 11.31 5.29
CA ARG A 243 7.97 10.82 6.44
C ARG A 243 8.36 9.37 6.67
N GLN A 244 8.90 9.08 7.85
CA GLN A 244 9.12 7.70 8.27
C GLN A 244 7.78 7.08 8.68
N MET A 245 7.50 5.88 8.17
CA MET A 245 6.28 5.17 8.48
C MET A 245 6.49 4.24 9.66
N ASP A 246 5.56 4.23 10.61
CA ASP A 246 5.59 3.42 11.83
C ASP A 246 4.95 2.03 11.64
N LYS A 247 4.19 1.85 10.56
CA LYS A 247 3.45 0.63 10.23
C LYS A 247 3.62 0.29 8.73
N PRO A 248 3.41 -0.97 8.30
CA PRO A 248 3.38 -1.31 6.88
C PRO A 248 2.30 -0.52 6.14
N PHE A 249 2.58 -0.15 4.89
CA PHE A 249 1.71 0.74 4.12
C PHE A 249 1.75 0.45 2.61
N ALA A 250 0.74 0.96 1.92
CA ALA A 250 0.65 0.97 0.47
C ALA A 250 0.51 2.41 -0.02
N LEU A 251 1.25 2.77 -1.04
CA LEU A 251 1.29 4.11 -1.62
C LEU A 251 0.80 4.03 -3.07
N LYS A 252 -0.26 4.75 -3.39
CA LYS A 252 -0.72 4.92 -4.77
C LYS A 252 0.21 5.90 -5.50
N THR A 253 0.77 5.48 -6.63
CA THR A 253 1.60 6.27 -7.54
C THR A 253 1.02 6.21 -8.95
N ASP A 254 1.50 7.07 -9.85
CA ASP A 254 1.08 7.05 -11.26
C ASP A 254 1.44 5.73 -11.99
N SER A 255 2.47 5.04 -11.50
CA SER A 255 2.93 3.74 -12.00
C SER A 255 2.27 2.53 -11.33
N GLY A 256 1.37 2.72 -10.36
CA GLY A 256 0.67 1.64 -9.66
C GLY A 256 0.67 1.82 -8.16
N VAL A 257 0.84 0.73 -7.41
CA VAL A 257 0.91 0.77 -5.94
C VAL A 257 2.28 0.30 -5.50
N GLN A 258 2.99 1.15 -4.77
CA GLN A 258 4.23 0.78 -4.08
C GLN A 258 3.92 0.33 -2.64
N TYR A 259 4.74 -0.55 -2.10
CA TYR A 259 4.59 -1.08 -0.75
C TYR A 259 5.83 -0.78 0.07
N GLY A 260 5.62 -0.45 1.35
CA GLY A 260 6.70 -0.27 2.32
C GLY A 260 6.37 -0.97 3.64
N ILE A 261 7.42 -1.29 4.38
CA ILE A 261 7.32 -1.88 5.71
C ILE A 261 7.56 -0.83 6.79
N THR A 262 7.34 -1.22 8.05
CA THR A 262 7.66 -0.36 9.21
C THR A 262 9.11 0.12 9.14
N GLY A 263 9.29 1.43 9.26
CA GLY A 263 10.58 2.11 9.27
C GLY A 263 11.03 2.64 7.92
N ASP A 264 10.37 2.26 6.82
CA ASP A 264 10.60 2.83 5.49
C ASP A 264 10.05 4.26 5.39
N TYR A 265 10.47 4.97 4.35
CA TYR A 265 10.13 6.37 4.14
C TYR A 265 9.23 6.55 2.91
N VAL A 266 8.24 7.44 3.04
CA VAL A 266 7.57 8.05 1.89
C VAL A 266 8.19 9.41 1.65
N VAL A 267 8.64 9.64 0.42
CA VAL A 267 9.48 10.77 0.06
C VAL A 267 8.80 11.61 -1.03
N ARG A 268 8.99 12.93 -0.96
CA ARG A 268 8.56 13.91 -1.96
C ARG A 268 9.68 14.91 -2.22
N ASP A 269 9.82 15.37 -3.47
CA ASP A 269 10.72 16.50 -3.77
C ASP A 269 10.27 17.76 -3.01
N ALA A 270 11.18 18.37 -2.25
CA ALA A 270 10.86 19.53 -1.42
C ALA A 270 10.55 20.80 -2.23
N LYS A 271 10.95 20.86 -3.50
CA LYS A 271 10.70 22.02 -4.38
C LYS A 271 9.27 22.04 -4.93
N VAL A 272 8.62 20.87 -5.01
CA VAL A 272 7.33 20.72 -5.70
C VAL A 272 6.21 20.58 -4.67
N LYS A 273 5.32 21.58 -4.57
CA LYS A 273 4.20 21.57 -3.59
C LYS A 273 3.21 20.42 -3.80
N LYS A 274 2.99 19.99 -5.05
CA LYS A 274 2.21 18.81 -5.44
C LYS A 274 3.04 18.02 -6.44
N GLY A 275 3.79 17.05 -5.95
CA GLY A 275 4.66 16.20 -6.77
C GLY A 275 4.53 14.75 -6.31
N ASP A 276 5.03 13.86 -7.16
CA ASP A 276 4.92 12.42 -6.94
C ASP A 276 5.57 12.00 -5.62
N LEU A 277 4.95 11.01 -5.00
CA LEU A 277 5.46 10.33 -3.82
C LEU A 277 6.09 9.02 -4.25
N TRP A 278 7.15 8.62 -3.55
CA TRP A 278 7.75 7.30 -3.74
C TRP A 278 8.24 6.73 -2.41
N VAL A 279 8.32 5.39 -2.36
CA VAL A 279 8.82 4.64 -1.22
C VAL A 279 10.34 4.48 -1.33
N VAL A 280 11.04 4.66 -0.21
CA VAL A 280 12.47 4.35 -0.08
C VAL A 280 12.66 3.51 1.17
N ASP A 281 13.33 2.36 1.02
CA ASP A 281 13.63 1.51 2.16
C ASP A 281 14.53 2.22 3.16
N LYS A 282 14.38 1.88 4.46
CA LYS A 282 15.11 2.52 5.55
C LYS A 282 16.63 2.55 5.35
N THR A 283 17.20 1.49 4.79
CA THR A 283 18.66 1.34 4.67
C THR A 283 19.18 2.24 3.55
N THR A 284 18.55 2.18 2.38
CA THR A 284 18.86 3.05 1.24
C THR A 284 18.64 4.51 1.59
N PHE A 285 17.54 4.83 2.30
CA PHE A 285 17.23 6.20 2.69
C PHE A 285 18.38 6.84 3.48
N HIS A 286 18.90 6.17 4.51
CA HIS A 286 20.00 6.71 5.32
C HIS A 286 21.37 6.69 4.62
N LYS A 287 21.55 5.92 3.54
CA LYS A 287 22.76 6.00 2.71
C LYS A 287 22.80 7.30 1.91
N ILE A 288 21.66 7.72 1.36
CA ILE A 288 21.58 8.80 0.38
C ILE A 288 21.01 10.12 0.93
N TYR A 289 20.40 10.09 2.11
CA TYR A 289 19.81 11.26 2.77
C TYR A 289 20.31 11.45 4.20
N ARG A 290 20.41 12.71 4.62
CA ARG A 290 20.57 13.13 6.02
C ARG A 290 19.57 14.22 6.37
N LEU A 291 19.26 14.36 7.65
CA LEU A 291 18.41 15.45 8.12
C LEU A 291 19.02 16.80 7.72
N ALA A 292 18.18 17.72 7.24
CA ALA A 292 18.61 19.06 6.88
C ALA A 292 19.05 19.82 8.13
N ASP A 293 20.16 20.56 8.01
CA ASP A 293 20.68 21.40 9.09
C ASP A 293 20.75 22.85 8.63
N ALA A 294 19.96 23.71 9.29
CA ALA A 294 19.92 25.14 9.01
C ALA A 294 21.28 25.82 9.21
N ALA A 295 22.12 25.33 10.15
CA ALA A 295 23.46 25.85 10.38
C ALA A 295 24.41 25.57 9.21
N LEU A 296 24.13 24.53 8.41
CA LEU A 296 24.86 24.20 7.18
C LEU A 296 24.29 24.88 5.93
N GLY A 297 23.27 25.73 6.10
CA GLY A 297 22.58 26.42 5.01
C GLY A 297 21.69 25.49 4.17
N ASP A 298 21.28 24.35 4.72
CA ASP A 298 20.35 23.43 4.06
C ASP A 298 18.94 24.04 4.10
N THR A 299 18.53 24.60 2.96
CA THR A 299 17.22 25.25 2.79
C THR A 299 16.60 24.80 1.47
N ILE A 300 15.27 24.91 1.38
CA ILE A 300 14.56 24.70 0.12
C ILE A 300 14.88 25.90 -0.78
N VAL A 301 15.59 25.66 -1.88
CA VAL A 301 15.80 26.69 -2.91
C VAL A 301 14.61 26.65 -3.87
N PRO A 302 13.76 27.69 -3.93
CA PRO A 302 12.57 27.71 -4.79
C PRO A 302 12.98 27.65 -6.27
N GLU A 303 12.14 27.04 -7.11
CA GLU A 303 12.28 27.23 -8.56
C GLU A 303 12.02 28.71 -8.91
N PRO A 304 12.84 29.33 -9.77
CA PRO A 304 12.50 30.63 -10.32
C PRO A 304 11.20 30.47 -11.12
N LYS A 305 10.24 31.38 -10.92
CA LYS A 305 9.05 31.46 -11.77
C LYS A 305 9.53 31.49 -13.21
N SER A 306 9.10 30.54 -14.04
CA SER A 306 9.39 30.62 -15.47
C SER A 306 8.89 31.97 -15.94
N ALA A 307 9.78 32.77 -16.50
CA ALA A 307 9.37 33.94 -17.24
C ALA A 307 8.54 33.40 -18.41
N HIS A 308 7.21 33.41 -18.26
CA HIS A 308 6.34 33.28 -19.41
C HIS A 308 6.71 34.45 -20.31
N ASN A 309 7.43 34.15 -21.38
CA ASN A 309 7.59 35.02 -22.53
C ASN A 309 6.18 35.40 -22.96
N THR A 310 5.75 36.57 -22.50
CA THR A 310 4.59 37.25 -23.05
C THR A 310 5.11 37.90 -24.31
N THR A 311 5.13 37.14 -25.40
CA THR A 311 5.28 37.71 -26.73
C THR A 311 3.94 38.39 -27.04
N LEU A 312 3.98 39.72 -27.20
CA LEU A 312 2.91 40.54 -27.77
C LEU A 312 2.59 40.12 -29.21
#